data_AF-A0A2E2N6V2-F1
#
_entry.id   AF-A0A2E2N6V2-F1
#
_cell.length_a   1.000
_cell.length_b   1.000
_cell.length_c   1.000
_cell.angle_alpha   90.00
_cell.angle_beta   90.00
_cell.angle_gamma   90.00
#
_symmetry.space_group_name_H-M   'P 1'
#
loop_
_entity.id
_entity.type
_entity.pdbx_description
1 polymer ?
#
loop_
_entity_poly.entity_id
_entity_poly.type
_entity_poly.pdbx_seq_one_letter_code
_entity_poly.pdbx_strand_id
1 'polypeptide(L)'
;MIAGRYSPFADLPPLWTAEDDAAYDASRLRRRPARPTRERTRSIVAPARLSAVVALVVGAGWALAGALYDPSAALDASTRKRDLICAQTGKVFERSTVPEGATFPLTGPGGAATLYPAELCFWTADGRAKREPTRVLLNMYRGVDGPTVCPDCGREVVYANPMPPIELMLKAME
;
A
#
# COMPACT_ATOMS: atom_id res chain seq x y z
N MET A 1 46.51 32.19 -9.41
CA MET A 1 47.31 32.43 -10.63
C MET A 1 46.69 31.67 -11.79
N ILE A 2 46.88 32.18 -13.01
CA ILE A 2 46.33 31.77 -14.33
C ILE A 2 44.98 32.48 -14.60
N ALA A 3 44.97 33.67 -15.22
CA ALA A 3 45.18 33.97 -16.66
C ALA A 3 44.00 33.44 -17.51
N GLY A 4 43.37 34.17 -18.43
CA GLY A 4 43.44 35.54 -18.90
C GLY A 4 42.21 35.73 -19.79
N ARG A 5 41.51 36.87 -19.70
CA ARG A 5 40.32 37.14 -20.52
C ARG A 5 40.76 37.67 -21.88
N TYR A 6 40.68 36.80 -22.89
CA TYR A 6 40.73 37.21 -24.30
C TYR A 6 39.35 37.80 -24.66
N SER A 7 39.29 39.09 -24.98
CA SER A 7 38.09 39.73 -25.55
C SER A 7 38.37 40.04 -27.01
N PRO A 8 37.87 39.24 -27.97
CA PRO A 8 38.22 39.36 -29.39
C PRO A 8 37.46 40.48 -30.15
N PHE A 9 36.96 41.52 -29.48
CA PHE A 9 36.02 42.49 -30.06
C PHE A 9 36.54 43.93 -30.15
N ALA A 10 37.86 44.15 -30.18
CA ALA A 10 38.42 45.51 -30.15
C ALA A 10 38.34 46.28 -31.48
N ASP A 11 38.20 45.62 -32.64
CA ASP A 11 38.40 46.28 -33.95
C ASP A 11 37.30 45.97 -34.98
N LEU A 12 36.02 46.12 -34.62
CA LEU A 12 34.96 46.14 -35.62
C LEU A 12 34.53 47.59 -35.91
N PRO A 13 34.55 48.04 -37.18
CA PRO A 13 34.01 49.35 -37.53
C PRO A 13 32.49 49.37 -37.26
N PRO A 14 31.94 50.53 -36.86
CA PRO A 14 30.49 50.67 -36.69
C PRO A 14 29.80 50.45 -38.05
N LEU A 15 29.05 49.36 -38.15
CA LEU A 15 28.33 48.91 -39.35
C LEU A 15 27.02 49.68 -39.61
N TRP A 16 26.89 50.89 -39.06
CA TRP A 16 25.66 51.67 -39.10
C TRP A 16 25.99 53.08 -39.56
N THR A 17 25.47 53.47 -40.72
CA THR A 17 25.53 54.85 -41.19
C THR A 17 24.30 55.60 -40.71
N ALA A 18 24.41 56.92 -40.54
CA ALA A 18 23.30 57.77 -40.07
C ALA A 18 22.05 57.74 -40.99
N GLU A 19 22.15 57.15 -42.19
CA GLU A 19 21.00 56.93 -43.08
C GLU A 19 20.13 55.72 -42.63
N ASP A 20 20.69 54.75 -41.91
CA ASP A 20 19.94 53.59 -41.42
C ASP A 20 18.96 53.96 -40.28
N ASP A 21 19.28 55.01 -39.51
CA ASP A 21 18.44 55.49 -38.41
C ASP A 21 17.11 56.10 -38.88
N ALA A 22 17.10 56.76 -40.06
CA ALA A 22 15.89 57.35 -40.63
C ALA A 22 14.93 56.28 -41.18
N ALA A 23 15.46 55.16 -41.70
CA ALA A 23 14.65 54.04 -42.15
C ALA A 23 14.11 53.20 -40.97
N TYR A 24 14.87 53.10 -39.87
CA TYR A 24 14.42 52.39 -38.67
C TYR A 24 13.24 53.10 -37.98
N ASP A 25 13.28 54.43 -37.86
CA ASP A 25 12.26 55.18 -37.12
C ASP A 25 10.90 55.24 -37.85
N ALA A 26 10.91 55.28 -39.19
CA ALA A 26 9.68 55.27 -39.99
C ALA A 26 8.86 53.97 -39.86
N SER A 27 9.50 52.85 -39.52
CA SER A 27 8.85 51.55 -39.36
C SER A 27 8.14 51.38 -38.01
N ARG A 28 8.56 52.12 -36.96
CA ARG A 28 7.98 52.03 -35.60
C ARG A 28 6.64 52.76 -35.45
N LEU A 29 6.36 53.75 -36.29
CA LEU A 29 5.13 54.56 -36.15
C LEU A 29 3.88 53.93 -36.77
N ARG A 30 4.00 52.86 -37.57
CA ARG A 30 2.84 52.24 -38.27
C ARG A 30 2.24 51.00 -37.61
N ARG A 31 2.72 50.57 -36.45
CA ARG A 31 2.12 49.43 -35.73
C ARG A 31 2.06 49.71 -34.24
N ARG A 32 1.14 50.59 -33.81
CA ARG A 32 0.53 50.41 -32.49
C ARG A 32 -0.58 49.37 -32.66
N PRO A 33 -0.34 48.07 -32.39
CA PRO A 33 -1.45 47.14 -32.27
C PRO A 33 -2.39 47.71 -31.21
N ALA A 34 -3.69 47.76 -31.53
CA ALA A 34 -4.72 48.17 -30.59
C ALA A 34 -4.45 47.46 -29.26
N ARG A 35 -4.33 48.23 -28.16
CA ARG A 35 -4.18 47.65 -26.82
C ARG A 35 -5.34 46.65 -26.64
N PRO A 36 -5.09 45.34 -26.53
CA PRO A 36 -6.17 44.44 -26.18
C PRO A 36 -6.66 44.88 -24.82
N THR A 37 -7.94 45.20 -24.73
CA THR A 37 -8.66 45.53 -23.49
C THR A 37 -8.51 44.35 -22.53
N ARG A 38 -7.45 44.42 -21.71
CA ARG A 38 -7.00 43.36 -20.82
C ARG A 38 -7.81 43.39 -19.53
N GLU A 39 -9.14 43.40 -19.65
CA GLU A 39 -10.01 43.70 -18.51
C GLU A 39 -11.36 43.01 -18.62
N ARG A 40 -11.37 41.69 -18.89
CA ARG A 40 -12.59 40.89 -18.68
C ARG A 40 -12.45 39.38 -18.54
N THR A 41 -11.26 38.83 -18.26
CA THR A 41 -11.07 37.38 -18.11
C THR A 41 -10.70 36.93 -16.70
N ARG A 42 -10.75 37.80 -15.69
CA ARG A 42 -10.47 37.43 -14.29
C ARG A 42 -11.68 36.91 -13.49
N SER A 43 -12.92 37.01 -14.00
CA SER A 43 -14.11 36.67 -13.18
C SER A 43 -14.64 35.23 -13.31
N ILE A 44 -14.24 34.47 -14.33
CA ILE A 44 -14.81 33.12 -14.55
C ILE A 44 -13.95 32.01 -13.89
N VAL A 45 -12.67 32.28 -13.59
CA VAL A 45 -11.76 31.25 -13.06
C VAL A 45 -11.92 31.01 -11.55
N ALA A 46 -12.47 31.97 -10.81
CA ALA A 46 -12.69 31.86 -9.37
C ALA A 46 -13.76 30.83 -8.98
N PRO A 47 -14.97 30.79 -9.58
CA PRO A 47 -16.00 29.82 -9.20
C PRO A 47 -15.63 28.37 -9.55
N ALA A 48 -14.89 28.15 -10.64
CA ALA A 48 -14.48 26.81 -11.07
C ALA A 48 -13.51 26.12 -10.10
N ARG A 49 -12.67 26.90 -9.40
CA ARG A 49 -11.75 26.34 -8.40
C ARG A 49 -12.49 25.95 -7.12
N LEU A 50 -13.44 26.78 -6.69
CA LEU A 50 -14.25 26.48 -5.51
C LEU A 50 -15.11 25.22 -5.74
N SER A 51 -15.76 25.10 -6.89
CA SER A 51 -16.56 23.90 -7.20
C SER A 51 -15.72 22.62 -7.24
N ALA A 52 -14.51 22.68 -7.82
CA ALA A 52 -13.60 21.54 -7.83
C ALA A 52 -13.17 21.12 -6.41
N VAL A 53 -12.86 22.08 -5.53
CA VAL A 53 -12.52 21.80 -4.13
C VAL A 53 -13.70 21.18 -3.37
N VAL A 54 -14.91 21.75 -3.53
CA VAL A 54 -16.12 21.20 -2.89
C VAL A 54 -16.40 19.79 -3.38
N ALA A 55 -16.32 19.53 -4.69
CA ALA A 55 -16.51 18.19 -5.25
C ALA A 55 -15.48 17.19 -4.70
N LEU A 56 -14.22 17.59 -4.56
CA LEU A 56 -13.18 16.75 -3.99
C LEU A 56 -13.41 16.43 -2.51
N VAL A 57 -13.83 17.43 -1.72
CA VAL A 57 -14.14 17.23 -0.30
C VAL A 57 -15.37 16.33 -0.12
N VAL A 58 -16.43 16.54 -0.91
CA VAL A 58 -17.63 15.69 -0.88
C VAL A 58 -17.29 14.27 -1.32
N GLY A 59 -16.50 14.11 -2.40
CA GLY A 59 -16.05 12.81 -2.87
C GLY A 59 -15.20 12.06 -1.84
N ALA A 60 -14.26 12.74 -1.19
CA ALA A 60 -13.45 12.16 -0.11
C ALA A 60 -14.30 11.80 1.11
N GLY A 61 -15.24 12.66 1.51
CA GLY A 61 -16.17 12.41 2.61
C GLY A 61 -17.07 11.20 2.35
N TRP A 62 -17.59 11.07 1.12
CA TRP A 62 -18.41 9.92 0.71
C TRP A 62 -17.61 8.62 0.73
N ALA A 63 -16.38 8.63 0.19
CA ALA A 63 -15.50 7.45 0.20
C ALA A 63 -15.15 7.02 1.63
N LEU A 64 -14.83 7.98 2.51
CA LEU A 64 -14.56 7.70 3.92
C LEU A 64 -15.79 7.15 4.65
N ALA A 65 -16.97 7.74 4.40
CA ALA A 65 -18.22 7.23 4.96
C ALA A 65 -18.47 5.78 4.53
N GLY A 66 -18.29 5.46 3.25
CA GLY A 66 -18.41 4.08 2.74
C GLY A 66 -17.48 3.11 3.47
N ALA A 67 -16.23 3.50 3.74
CA ALA A 67 -15.27 2.67 4.47
C ALA A 67 -15.62 2.50 5.96
N LEU A 68 -16.29 3.48 6.58
CA LEU A 68 -16.67 3.43 7.99
C LEU A 68 -18.02 2.72 8.23
N TYR A 69 -18.95 2.79 7.27
CA TYR A 69 -20.30 2.23 7.41
C TYR A 69 -20.41 0.74 7.03
N ASP A 70 -19.47 0.20 6.25
CA ASP A 70 -19.41 -1.23 5.93
C ASP A 70 -18.11 -1.89 6.44
N PRO A 71 -17.93 -1.98 7.78
CA PRO A 71 -16.82 -2.73 8.35
C PRO A 71 -16.97 -4.24 8.09
N SER A 72 -18.18 -4.72 7.75
CA SER A 72 -18.48 -6.14 7.49
C SER A 72 -17.61 -6.70 6.38
N ALA A 73 -17.49 -6.03 5.24
CA ALA A 73 -16.69 -6.56 4.12
C ALA A 73 -15.21 -6.77 4.49
N ALA A 74 -14.63 -5.86 5.28
CA ALA A 74 -13.26 -5.97 5.76
C ALA A 74 -13.11 -7.06 6.85
N LEU A 75 -14.08 -7.15 7.76
CA LEU A 75 -14.12 -8.17 8.80
C LEU A 75 -14.29 -9.57 8.19
N ASP A 76 -15.20 -9.74 7.24
CA ASP A 76 -15.44 -11.00 6.52
C ASP A 76 -14.23 -11.45 5.70
N ALA A 77 -13.49 -10.50 5.12
CA ALA A 77 -12.22 -10.81 4.49
C ALA A 77 -11.15 -11.26 5.51
N SER A 78 -11.19 -10.74 6.74
CA SER A 78 -10.22 -11.07 7.79
C SER A 78 -10.51 -12.42 8.47
N THR A 79 -11.77 -12.75 8.72
CA THR A 79 -12.20 -14.00 9.38
C THR A 79 -11.93 -15.25 8.53
N ARG A 80 -11.82 -15.06 7.21
CA ARG A 80 -11.49 -16.13 6.25
C ARG A 80 -10.00 -16.41 6.13
N LYS A 81 -9.13 -15.58 6.67
CA LYS A 81 -7.68 -15.83 6.65
C LYS A 81 -7.32 -16.83 7.74
N ARG A 82 -6.78 -17.97 7.33
CA ARG A 82 -6.31 -19.02 8.25
C ARG A 82 -4.94 -19.51 7.82
N ASP A 83 -4.14 -19.92 8.80
CA ASP A 83 -2.90 -20.64 8.52
C ASP A 83 -3.28 -22.08 8.17
N LEU A 84 -2.85 -22.53 6.99
CA LEU A 84 -3.11 -23.89 6.51
C LEU A 84 -1.81 -24.69 6.53
N ILE A 85 -1.90 -26.00 6.72
CA ILE A 85 -0.77 -26.91 6.67
C ILE A 85 -1.13 -28.10 5.78
N CYS A 86 -0.22 -28.44 4.87
CA CYS A 86 -0.38 -29.59 3.99
C CYS A 86 -0.08 -30.88 4.75
N ALA A 87 -1.04 -31.80 4.83
CA ALA A 87 -0.88 -33.07 5.54
C ALA A 87 0.25 -33.95 4.98
N GLN A 88 0.52 -33.86 3.67
CA GLN A 88 1.55 -34.67 3.01
C GLN A 88 2.96 -34.10 3.19
N THR A 89 3.12 -32.79 3.05
CA THR A 89 4.46 -32.16 3.02
C THR A 89 4.84 -31.49 4.34
N GLY A 90 3.88 -31.27 5.25
CA GLY A 90 4.09 -30.46 6.45
C GLY A 90 4.30 -28.97 6.17
N LYS A 91 4.24 -28.53 4.90
CA LYS A 91 4.44 -27.12 4.53
C LYS A 91 3.27 -26.27 5.03
N VAL A 92 3.64 -25.16 5.66
CA VAL A 92 2.71 -24.14 6.17
C VAL A 92 2.44 -23.08 5.10
N PHE A 93 1.18 -22.65 5.01
CA PHE A 93 0.68 -21.57 4.16
C PHE A 93 -0.02 -20.53 5.05
N GLU A 94 0.72 -19.50 5.43
CA GLU A 94 0.25 -18.47 6.35
C GLU A 94 -0.79 -17.56 5.69
N ARG A 95 -1.80 -17.13 6.47
CA ARG A 95 -2.84 -16.17 6.06
C ARG A 95 -3.53 -16.52 4.73
N SER A 96 -3.72 -17.81 4.49
CA SER A 96 -4.44 -18.30 3.31
C SER A 96 -5.91 -17.94 3.42
N THR A 97 -6.49 -17.44 2.33
CA THR A 97 -7.94 -17.15 2.27
C THR A 97 -8.70 -18.45 2.04
N VAL A 98 -9.54 -18.84 2.99
CA VAL A 98 -10.46 -19.98 2.85
C VAL A 98 -11.66 -19.53 2.01
N PRO A 99 -11.99 -20.21 0.89
CA PRO A 99 -13.17 -19.88 0.11
C PRO A 99 -14.45 -20.05 0.93
N GLU A 100 -15.45 -19.23 0.64
CA GLU A 100 -16.74 -19.29 1.33
C GLU A 100 -17.45 -20.61 1.04
N GLY A 101 -18.02 -21.24 2.07
CA GLY A 101 -18.68 -22.54 1.97
C GLY A 101 -17.76 -23.74 1.71
N ALA A 102 -16.43 -23.54 1.67
CA ALA A 102 -15.50 -24.64 1.44
C ALA A 102 -15.44 -25.59 2.64
N THR A 103 -15.33 -26.89 2.35
CA THR A 103 -15.09 -27.95 3.33
C THR A 103 -13.62 -28.36 3.31
N PHE A 104 -13.09 -28.78 4.46
CA PHE A 104 -11.72 -29.29 4.54
C PHE A 104 -11.69 -30.79 4.24
N PRO A 105 -10.60 -31.30 3.63
CA PRO A 105 -9.40 -30.56 3.22
C PRO A 105 -9.57 -29.73 1.94
N LEU A 106 -8.81 -28.63 1.84
CA LEU A 106 -8.71 -27.85 0.60
C LEU A 106 -7.66 -28.43 -0.35
N THR A 107 -7.78 -28.11 -1.63
CA THR A 107 -6.81 -28.48 -2.67
C THR A 107 -5.46 -27.82 -2.44
N GLY A 108 -4.42 -28.63 -2.25
CA GLY A 108 -3.04 -28.18 -2.12
C GLY A 108 -2.33 -27.96 -3.46
N PRO A 109 -1.05 -27.53 -3.45
CA PRO A 109 -0.28 -27.24 -4.67
C PRO A 109 -0.09 -28.45 -5.59
N GLY A 110 -0.22 -29.68 -5.08
CA GLY A 110 -0.19 -30.91 -5.88
C GLY A 110 -1.54 -31.33 -6.46
N GLY A 111 -2.59 -30.51 -6.36
CA GLY A 111 -3.94 -30.83 -6.84
C GLY A 111 -4.73 -31.79 -5.94
N ALA A 112 -4.09 -32.41 -4.95
CA ALA A 112 -4.75 -33.26 -3.97
C ALA A 112 -5.35 -32.44 -2.81
N ALA A 113 -6.52 -32.87 -2.31
CA ALA A 113 -7.18 -32.27 -1.15
C ALA A 113 -6.41 -32.63 0.13
N THR A 114 -5.49 -31.76 0.55
CA THR A 114 -4.48 -32.05 1.60
C THR A 114 -4.22 -30.88 2.54
N LEU A 115 -4.84 -29.71 2.31
CA LEU A 115 -4.68 -28.54 3.17
C LEU A 115 -5.72 -28.53 4.28
N TYR A 116 -5.23 -28.50 5.51
CA TYR A 116 -6.05 -28.41 6.71
C TYR A 116 -5.71 -27.14 7.50
N PRO A 117 -6.64 -26.63 8.33
CA PRO A 117 -6.30 -25.55 9.25
C PRO A 117 -5.21 -26.02 10.23
N ALA A 118 -4.20 -25.18 10.42
CA ALA A 118 -3.19 -25.38 11.44
C ALA A 118 -3.66 -24.79 12.77
N GLU A 119 -3.47 -25.52 13.86
CA GLU A 119 -3.64 -25.00 15.21
C GLU A 119 -2.39 -24.23 15.65
N LEU A 120 -2.60 -23.18 16.45
CA LEU A 120 -1.53 -22.30 16.90
C LEU A 120 -1.15 -22.63 18.36
N CYS A 121 0.12 -22.97 18.58
CA CYS A 121 0.67 -23.16 19.91
C CYS A 121 1.62 -22.01 20.26
N PHE A 122 1.18 -21.13 21.17
CA PHE A 122 1.93 -19.98 21.66
C PHE A 122 2.75 -20.29 22.93
N TRP A 123 2.94 -21.56 23.27
CA TRP A 123 3.72 -21.96 24.45
C TRP A 123 5.13 -22.39 24.06
N THR A 124 6.06 -22.16 24.98
CA THR A 124 7.43 -22.72 24.99
C THR A 124 7.49 -23.92 25.94
N ALA A 125 8.54 -24.74 25.84
CA ALA A 125 8.76 -25.88 26.73
C ALA A 125 8.81 -25.47 28.22
N ASP A 126 9.35 -24.28 28.52
CA ASP A 126 9.44 -23.70 29.86
C ASP A 126 8.10 -23.16 30.39
N GLY A 127 7.02 -23.27 29.62
CA GLY A 127 5.71 -22.75 30.00
C GLY A 127 5.58 -21.23 29.92
N ARG A 128 6.45 -20.56 29.17
CA ARG A 128 6.28 -19.14 28.80
C ARG A 128 5.49 -19.02 27.51
N ALA A 129 4.80 -17.90 27.33
CA ALA A 129 4.23 -17.55 26.04
C ALA A 129 5.33 -17.10 25.06
N LYS A 130 5.07 -17.22 23.76
CA LYS A 130 5.92 -16.70 22.68
C LYS A 130 5.11 -15.93 21.66
N ARG A 131 5.75 -14.98 20.98
CA ARG A 131 5.11 -14.12 19.97
C ARG A 131 4.71 -14.88 18.70
N GLU A 132 5.60 -15.74 18.22
CA GLU A 132 5.37 -16.54 17.00
C GLU A 132 4.90 -17.95 17.39
N PRO A 133 3.67 -18.35 17.04
CA PRO A 133 3.15 -19.66 17.40
C PRO A 133 3.81 -20.77 16.57
N THR A 134 3.96 -21.95 17.17
CA THR A 134 4.18 -23.17 16.37
C THR A 134 2.86 -23.59 15.75
N ARG A 135 2.87 -23.80 14.44
CA ARG A 135 1.71 -24.29 13.68
C ARG A 135 1.71 -25.81 13.67
N VAL A 136 0.63 -26.39 14.17
CA VAL A 136 0.54 -27.82 14.39
C VAL A 136 -0.65 -28.38 13.62
N LEU A 137 -0.42 -29.44 12.86
CA LEU A 137 -1.50 -30.22 12.25
C LEU A 137 -2.00 -31.23 13.27
N LEU A 138 -3.29 -31.15 13.63
CA LEU A 138 -3.91 -32.13 14.52
C LEU A 138 -3.91 -33.54 13.90
N ASN A 139 -3.63 -34.54 14.73
CA ASN A 139 -3.64 -35.96 14.36
C ASN A 139 -5.02 -36.41 13.85
N MET A 140 -6.11 -35.82 14.33
CA MET A 140 -7.46 -36.09 13.83
C MET A 140 -7.61 -35.79 12.33
N TYR A 141 -6.90 -34.78 11.80
CA TYR A 141 -6.90 -34.47 10.37
C TYR A 141 -6.03 -35.43 9.55
N ARG A 142 -5.10 -36.14 10.21
CA ARG A 142 -4.27 -37.18 9.60
C ARG A 142 -4.90 -38.58 9.67
N GLY A 143 -6.03 -38.72 10.37
CA GLY A 143 -6.61 -40.03 10.68
C GLY A 143 -5.72 -40.87 11.62
N VAL A 144 -4.90 -40.20 12.44
CA VAL A 144 -4.06 -40.85 13.45
C VAL A 144 -4.75 -40.72 14.80
N ASP A 145 -4.89 -41.83 15.51
CA ASP A 145 -5.47 -41.84 16.86
C ASP A 145 -4.50 -41.25 17.90
N GLY A 146 -5.05 -40.61 18.92
CA GLY A 146 -4.30 -40.09 20.07
C GLY A 146 -4.08 -38.57 20.08
N PRO A 147 -3.48 -38.06 21.16
CA PRO A 147 -3.29 -36.62 21.35
C PRO A 147 -2.28 -36.06 20.33
N THR A 148 -2.49 -34.82 19.91
CA THR A 148 -1.51 -34.11 19.09
C THR A 148 -0.56 -33.38 20.01
N VAL A 149 0.75 -33.60 19.86
CA VAL A 149 1.76 -32.94 20.70
C VAL A 149 2.49 -31.87 19.88
N CYS A 150 2.65 -30.68 20.48
CA CYS A 150 3.44 -29.62 19.87
C CYS A 150 4.92 -30.04 19.83
N PRO A 151 5.59 -29.99 18.66
CA PRO A 151 6.99 -30.41 18.55
C PRO A 151 7.97 -29.47 19.27
N ASP A 152 7.55 -28.25 19.60
CA ASP A 152 8.41 -27.24 20.23
C ASP A 152 8.32 -27.26 21.75
N CYS A 153 7.10 -27.34 22.31
CA CYS A 153 6.90 -27.27 23.77
C CYS A 153 6.48 -28.59 24.42
N GLY A 154 6.19 -29.63 23.65
CA GLY A 154 5.75 -30.94 24.17
C GLY A 154 4.35 -30.96 24.79
N ARG A 155 3.60 -29.85 24.75
CA ARG A 155 2.22 -29.78 25.24
C ARG A 155 1.24 -30.36 24.24
N GLU A 156 0.14 -30.89 24.74
CA GLU A 156 -1.00 -31.28 23.91
C GLU A 156 -1.60 -30.05 23.22
N VAL A 157 -1.90 -30.21 21.93
CA VAL A 157 -2.59 -29.22 21.10
C VAL A 157 -3.94 -29.81 20.75
N VAL A 158 -5.00 -29.09 21.12
CA VAL A 158 -6.39 -29.47 20.87
C VAL A 158 -7.00 -28.59 19.79
N TYR A 159 -8.17 -28.98 19.27
CA TYR A 159 -8.96 -28.13 18.39
C TYR A 159 -9.34 -26.84 19.12
N ALA A 160 -9.13 -25.69 18.46
CA ALA A 160 -9.25 -24.37 19.07
C ALA A 160 -8.35 -24.23 20.32
N ASN A 161 -7.05 -24.46 20.13
CA ASN A 161 -6.07 -24.45 21.21
C ASN A 161 -6.10 -23.11 21.98
N PRO A 162 -6.26 -23.12 23.32
CA PRO A 162 -6.42 -21.89 24.08
C PRO A 162 -5.17 -21.02 24.02
N MET A 163 -5.37 -19.71 23.87
CA MET A 163 -4.28 -18.76 23.98
C MET A 163 -3.74 -18.71 25.41
N PRO A 164 -2.44 -18.44 25.60
CA PRO A 164 -1.89 -18.10 26.90
C PRO A 164 -2.61 -16.90 27.52
N PRO A 165 -2.62 -16.79 28.86
CA PRO A 165 -3.08 -15.57 29.54
C PRO A 165 -2.43 -14.31 28.95
N ILE A 166 -3.21 -13.23 28.89
CA ILE A 166 -2.81 -11.99 28.21
C ILE A 166 -1.53 -11.41 28.83
N GLU A 167 -1.34 -11.57 30.14
CA GLU A 167 -0.16 -11.09 30.86
C GLU A 167 1.12 -11.76 30.35
N LEU A 168 1.05 -13.06 30.01
CA LEU A 168 2.18 -13.79 29.43
C LEU A 168 2.41 -13.38 27.98
N MET A 169 1.34 -13.16 27.21
CA MET A 169 1.44 -12.69 25.83
C MET A 169 2.07 -11.30 25.74
N LEU A 170 1.68 -10.37 26.62
CA LEU A 170 2.27 -9.02 26.71
C LEU A 170 3.75 -9.09 27.04
N LYS A 171 4.15 -9.91 28.01
CA LYS A 171 5.56 -10.14 28.37
C LYS A 171 6.37 -10.73 27.21
N ALA A 172 5.75 -11.49 26.30
CA ALA A 172 6.40 -12.02 25.10
C ALA A 172 6.53 -10.99 23.96
N MET A 173 5.88 -9.84 24.07
CA MET A 173 5.94 -8.74 23.10
C MET A 173 6.90 -7.62 23.50
N GLU A 174 7.25 -7.54 24.79
CA GLU A 174 8.32 -6.68 25.33
C GLU A 174 9.71 -7.12 24.84
#